data_AF-A0A8T3X7P5-F1
#
_entry.id   AF-A0A8T3X7P5-F1
#
_cell.length_a   1.000
_cell.length_b   1.000
_cell.length_c   1.000
_cell.angle_alpha   90.00
_cell.angle_beta   90.00
_cell.angle_gamma   90.00
#
_symmetry.space_group_name_H-M   'P 1'
#
loop_
_entity.id
_entity.type
_entity.pdbx_description
1 polymer ?
#
loop_
_entity_poly.entity_id
_entity_poly.type
_entity_poly.pdbx_seq_one_letter_code
_entity_poly.pdbx_strand_id
1 'polypeptide(L)' 'MVLKTFNVEESIYEKYSEFCKENGISMSNQINTFIKAQVETEPKIREEYLKKLDAIRKGKFIKIGAHEDFKKRYQ' A
#
# COMPACT_ATOMS: atom_id res chain seq x y z
N MET A 1 -4.48 -12.04 22.68
CA MET A 1 -3.43 -12.04 21.63
C MET A 1 -2.42 -13.12 21.96
N VAL A 2 -2.00 -13.91 20.97
CA VAL A 2 -0.94 -14.91 21.16
C VAL A 2 0.38 -14.28 20.73
N LEU A 3 1.40 -14.31 21.60
CA LEU A 3 2.73 -13.82 21.25
C LEU A 3 3.32 -14.70 20.14
N LYS A 4 3.79 -14.08 19.07
CA LYS A 4 4.52 -14.74 17.98
C LYS A 4 5.94 -14.24 17.99
N THR A 5 6.89 -15.16 18.14
CA THR A 5 8.32 -14.88 18.16
C THR A 5 8.96 -15.52 16.94
N PHE A 6 9.86 -14.79 16.31
CA PHE A 6 10.67 -15.25 15.19
C PHE A 6 11.98 -14.47 15.21
N ASN A 7 13.03 -15.08 14.68
CA ASN A 7 14.34 -14.44 14.62
C ASN A 7 14.44 -13.63 13.33
N VAL A 8 14.98 -12.42 13.44
CA VAL A 8 15.31 -11.54 12.33
C VAL A 8 16.71 -11.00 12.58
N GLU A 9 17.46 -10.76 11.51
CA GLU A 9 18.74 -10.08 11.62
C GLU A 9 18.55 -8.68 12.22
N GLU A 10 19.38 -8.30 13.19
CA GLU A 10 19.29 -7.03 13.92
C GLU A 10 19.32 -5.82 12.97
N SER A 11 20.24 -5.85 11.99
CA SER A 11 20.40 -4.80 10.98
C SER A 11 19.14 -4.57 10.13
N ILE A 12 18.36 -5.64 9.88
CA ILE A 12 17.11 -5.58 9.12
C ILE A 12 15.98 -5.07 10.00
N TYR A 13 15.91 -5.55 11.25
CA TYR A 13 14.92 -5.13 12.22
C TYR A 13 15.00 -3.63 12.49
N GLU A 14 16.21 -3.08 12.69
CA GLU A 14 16.42 -1.65 12.94
C GLU A 14 15.93 -0.80 11.77
N LYS A 15 16.39 -1.10 10.55
CA LYS A 15 15.97 -0.39 9.33
C LYS A 15 14.45 -0.42 9.15
N TYR A 16 13.84 -1.57 9.42
CA TYR A 16 12.40 -1.72 9.28
C TYR A 16 11.63 -0.98 10.37
N SER A 17 12.16 -0.96 11.60
CA SER A 17 11.59 -0.21 12.71
C SER A 17 11.62 1.30 12.44
N GLU A 18 12.73 1.82 11.91
CA GLU A 18 12.87 3.21 11.50
C GLU A 18 11.88 3.56 10.39
N PHE A 19 11.81 2.74 9.33
CA PHE A 19 10.84 2.91 8.25
C PHE A 19 9.40 3.00 8.78
N CYS A 20 9.01 2.12 9.71
CA CYS A 20 7.68 2.16 10.31
C CYS A 20 7.44 3.45 11.11
N LYS A 21 8.44 3.91 11.88
CA LYS A 21 8.34 5.16 12.66
C LYS A 21 8.20 6.38 11.76
N GLU A 22 9.03 6.49 10.73
CA GLU A 22 9.02 7.62 9.78
C GLU A 22 7.68 7.76 9.06
N ASN A 23 7.03 6.63 8.78
CA ASN A 23 5.74 6.60 8.09
C ASN A 23 4.54 6.61 9.04
N GLY A 24 4.75 6.68 10.37
CA GLY A 24 3.67 6.65 11.36
C GLY A 24 2.90 5.32 11.40
N ILE A 25 3.56 4.21 11.04
CA ILE A 25 2.96 2.88 10.91
C ILE A 25 3.33 2.03 12.13
N SER A 26 2.35 1.29 12.65
CA SER A 26 2.62 0.25 13.65
C SER A 26 3.31 -0.95 13.02
N MET A 27 4.51 -1.28 13.51
CA MET A 27 5.31 -2.39 12.99
C MET A 27 4.60 -3.74 13.11
N SER A 28 3.88 -4.00 14.20
CA SER A 28 3.10 -5.23 14.37
C SER A 28 1.94 -5.33 13.39
N ASN A 29 1.28 -4.21 13.08
CA ASN A 29 0.24 -4.16 12.05
C ASN A 29 0.82 -4.43 10.66
N GLN A 30 2.01 -3.92 10.38
CA GLN A 30 2.67 -4.12 9.10
C GLN A 30 3.11 -5.57 8.90
N ILE A 31 3.69 -6.21 9.94
CA ILE A 31 4.03 -7.64 9.92
C ILE A 31 2.77 -8.49 9.70
N ASN A 32 1.68 -8.21 10.41
CA ASN A 32 0.42 -8.91 10.22
C ASN A 32 -0.12 -8.72 8.79
N THR A 33 -0.04 -7.51 8.25
CA THR A 33 -0.47 -7.22 6.87
C THR A 33 0.39 -7.95 5.85
N PHE A 34 1.70 -8.01 6.07
CA PHE A 34 2.63 -8.76 5.22
C PHE A 34 2.32 -10.25 5.22
N ILE A 35 2.20 -10.87 6.40
CA ILE A 35 1.87 -12.30 6.53
C ILE A 35 0.51 -12.58 5.90
N LYS A 36 -0.49 -11.73 6.16
CA LYS A 36 -1.83 -11.83 5.58
C LYS A 36 -1.76 -11.76 4.06
N ALA A 37 -0.99 -10.83 3.49
CA ALA A 37 -0.78 -10.76 2.06
C ALA A 37 -0.15 -12.06 1.56
N GLN A 38 0.92 -12.59 2.16
CA GLN A 38 1.54 -13.83 1.68
C GLN A 38 0.60 -15.05 1.73
N VAL A 39 -0.27 -15.14 2.74
CA VAL A 39 -1.21 -16.26 2.92
C VAL A 39 -2.48 -16.11 2.08
N GLU A 40 -3.02 -14.90 1.96
CA GLU A 40 -4.22 -14.63 1.17
C GLU A 40 -3.92 -14.45 -0.32
N THR A 41 -2.64 -14.26 -0.68
CA THR A 41 -2.19 -14.22 -2.08
C THR A 41 -1.97 -15.65 -2.60
N GLU A 42 -3.05 -16.41 -2.75
CA GLU A 42 -3.30 -16.87 -4.12
C GLU A 42 -3.55 -15.58 -4.90
N PRO A 43 -2.85 -15.27 -6.00
CA PRO A 43 -3.15 -14.08 -6.78
C PRO A 43 -4.48 -14.28 -7.51
N LYS A 44 -5.60 -14.36 -6.77
CA LYS A 44 -6.90 -13.96 -7.25
C LYS A 44 -6.83 -12.46 -7.33
N ILE A 45 -6.21 -11.99 -8.40
CA ILE A 45 -6.33 -10.61 -8.82
C ILE A 45 -7.83 -10.34 -8.76
N ARG A 46 -8.27 -9.54 -7.79
CA ARG A 46 -9.69 -9.27 -7.59
C ARG A 46 -10.17 -8.71 -8.92
N GLU A 47 -11.07 -9.41 -9.61
CA GLU A 47 -11.51 -9.00 -10.96
C GLU A 47 -11.98 -7.54 -10.96
N GLU A 48 -12.56 -7.10 -9.85
CA GLU A 48 -12.97 -5.72 -9.62
C GLU A 48 -11.78 -4.73 -9.69
N TYR A 49 -10.62 -5.10 -9.16
CA TYR A 49 -9.40 -4.29 -9.22
C TYR A 49 -8.85 -4.21 -10.65
N LEU A 50 -8.87 -5.33 -11.40
CA LEU A 50 -8.55 -5.30 -12.83
C LEU A 50 -9.51 -4.42 -13.61
N LYS A 51 -10.83 -4.54 -13.36
CA LYS A 51 -11.85 -3.72 -14.00
C LYS A 51 -11.64 -2.22 -13.72
N LYS A 52 -11.27 -1.85 -12.48
CA LYS A 52 -10.92 -0.46 -12.13
C LYS A 52 -9.67 0.02 -12.87
N LEU A 53 -8.60 -0.79 -12.91
CA LEU A 53 -7.38 -0.45 -13.64
C LEU A 53 -7.63 -0.33 -15.15
N ASP A 54 -8.44 -1.21 -15.72
CA ASP A 54 -8.81 -1.18 -17.14
C ASP A 54 -9.69 0.03 -17.46
N ALA A 55 -10.64 0.38 -16.60
CA ALA A 55 -11.46 1.58 -16.73
C ALA A 55 -10.60 2.86 -16.67
N ILE A 56 -9.59 2.87 -15.80
CA ILE A 56 -8.60 3.95 -15.74
C ILE A 56 -7.80 3.99 -17.05
N ARG A 57 -7.16 2.89 -17.46
CA ARG A 57 -6.36 2.83 -18.69
C ARG A 57 -7.14 3.22 -19.96
N LYS A 58 -8.41 2.86 -20.05
CA LYS A 58 -9.31 3.19 -21.17
C LYS A 58 -9.99 4.55 -21.01
N GLY A 59 -9.92 5.14 -19.81
CA GLY A 59 -10.50 6.44 -19.50
C GLY A 59 -9.77 7.55 -20.25
N LYS A 60 -10.53 8.45 -20.89
CA LYS A 60 -9.98 9.70 -21.42
C LYS A 60 -9.78 10.67 -20.27
N PHE A 61 -8.66 10.55 -19.57
CA PHE A 61 -8.29 11.51 -18.54
C PHE A 61 -7.80 12.81 -19.15
N ILE A 62 -8.31 13.91 -18.62
CA ILE A 62 -7.75 15.23 -18.88
C ILE A 62 -6.48 15.33 -18.04
N LYS A 63 -5.35 15.58 -18.68
CA LYS A 63 -4.09 15.81 -17.98
C LYS A 63 -4.17 17.18 -17.30
N ILE A 64 -4.38 17.19 -16.00
CA ILE A 64 -4.34 18.42 -15.21
C ILE A 64 -2.86 18.64 -14.84
N GLY A 65 -2.25 19.65 -15.45
CA GLY A 65 -0.82 19.91 -15.34
C GLY A 65 -0.44 20.53 -14.00
N ALA A 66 -1.16 21.58 -13.59
CA ALA A 66 -0.89 22.30 -12.35
C ALA A 66 -2.07 22.28 -11.37
N HIS A 67 -1.76 22.47 -10.08
CA HIS A 67 -2.77 22.56 -9.02
C HIS A 67 -3.77 23.72 -9.26
N GLU A 68 -3.32 24.82 -9.86
CA GLU A 68 -4.17 25.95 -10.22
C GLU A 68 -5.19 25.61 -11.32
N ASP A 69 -4.82 24.74 -12.27
CA ASP A 69 -5.73 24.24 -13.32
C ASP A 69 -6.85 23.36 -12.72
N PHE A 70 -6.55 22.67 -11.62
CA PHE A 70 -7.53 21.87 -10.89
C PHE A 70 -8.57 22.76 -10.19
N LYS A 71 -8.10 23.77 -9.44
CA LYS A 71 -8.97 24.69 -8.70
C LYS A 71 -9.96 25.41 -9.61
N LYS A 72 -9.49 25.95 -10.74
CA LYS A 72 -10.30 26.70 -11.69
C LYS A 72 -11.48 25.92 -12.29
N ARG A 73 -11.43 24.58 -12.27
CA ARG A 73 -12.42 23.72 -12.94
C ARG A 73 -13.42 23.08 -11.99
N TYR A 74 -13.09 22.93 -10.71
CA TYR A 74 -13.87 22.15 -9.74
C TYR A 74 -14.24 22.91 -8.46
N GLN A 75 -13.82 24.17 -8.32
CA GLN A 75 -14.33 25.14 -7.36
C GLN A 75 -14.90 26.34 -8.10
#